data_AF-A0A359E701-F1
#
_entry.id   AF-A0A359E701-F1
#
_cell.length_a   1.000
_cell.length_b   1.000
_cell.length_c   1.000
_cell.angle_alpha   90.00
_cell.angle_beta   90.00
_cell.angle_gamma   90.00
#
_symmetry.space_group_name_H-M   'P 1'
#
loop_
_entity.id
_entity.type
_entity.pdbx_description
1 polymer ?
#
loop_
_entity_poly.entity_id
_entity_poly.type
_entity_poly.pdbx_seq_one_letter_code
_entity_poly.pdbx_strand_id
1 'polypeptide(L)' 'MSKDYAKLAIEAHKKAKGKISIESKMPLETKDDLSIAYTPGVARPCEEIAEDVEKAYEYTSKGNMVAVVSDGSAVL' A
#
# COMPACT_ATOMS: atom_id res chain seq x y z
N MET A 1 35.76 -11.10 -10.43
CA MET A 1 35.27 -11.86 -9.26
C MET A 1 33.76 -11.88 -9.31
N SER A 2 33.12 -13.04 -9.13
CA SER A 2 31.66 -13.17 -9.07
C SER A 2 31.13 -12.54 -7.77
N LYS A 3 29.96 -11.89 -7.81
CA LYS A 3 29.31 -11.34 -6.61
C LYS A 3 28.74 -12.47 -5.76
N ASP A 4 28.98 -12.42 -4.46
CA ASP A 4 28.28 -13.27 -3.47
C ASP A 4 26.91 -12.65 -3.16
N TYR A 5 25.88 -13.08 -3.90
CA TYR A 5 24.53 -12.58 -3.73
C TYR A 5 23.88 -13.00 -2.41
N ALA A 6 24.27 -14.13 -1.82
CA ALA A 6 23.73 -14.57 -0.54
C ALA A 6 24.11 -13.59 0.57
N LYS A 7 25.40 -13.23 0.64
CA LYS A 7 25.87 -12.22 1.60
C LYS A 7 25.23 -10.85 1.35
N LEU A 8 25.14 -10.42 0.09
CA LEU A 8 24.53 -9.13 -0.26
C LEU A 8 23.04 -9.07 0.10
N ALA A 9 22.29 -10.15 -0.12
CA ALA A 9 20.87 -10.22 0.20
C ALA A 9 20.62 -10.10 1.71
N ILE A 10 21.39 -10.81 2.53
CA ILE A 10 21.27 -10.76 4.00
C ILE A 10 21.55 -9.34 4.52
N GLU A 11 22.63 -8.70 4.05
CA GLU A 11 22.98 -7.35 4.50
C GLU A 11 21.96 -6.30 4.02
N ALA A 12 21.45 -6.42 2.79
CA ALA A 12 20.41 -5.54 2.28
C ALA A 12 19.11 -5.64 3.10
N HIS A 13 18.64 -6.86 3.39
CA HIS A 13 17.43 -7.08 4.18
C HIS A 13 17.57 -6.58 5.63
N LYS A 14 18.74 -6.76 6.26
CA LYS A 14 19.03 -6.22 7.60
C LYS A 14 19.00 -4.70 7.60
N LYS A 15 19.64 -4.06 6.63
CA LYS A 15 19.71 -2.60 6.50
C LYS A 15 18.32 -1.99 6.24
N ALA A 16 17.54 -2.59 5.36
CA ALA A 16 16.22 -2.10 4.97
C ALA A 16 15.09 -2.49 5.96
N LYS A 17 15.36 -3.40 6.91
CA LYS A 17 14.36 -3.96 7.85
C LYS A 17 13.12 -4.52 7.15
N GLY A 18 13.33 -5.27 6.08
CA GLY A 18 12.28 -5.74 5.18
C GLY A 18 12.47 -5.19 3.77
N LYS A 19 11.40 -5.25 2.97
CA LYS A 19 11.44 -4.88 1.54
C LYS A 19 10.25 -4.04 1.07
N ILE A 20 9.23 -3.89 1.91
CA ILE A 20 7.99 -3.21 1.55
C ILE A 20 7.87 -1.90 2.32
N SER A 21 7.36 -0.87 1.66
CA SER A 21 6.93 0.39 2.25
C SER A 21 5.47 0.66 1.85
N ILE A 22 4.80 1.54 2.58
CA ILE A 22 3.50 2.11 2.22
C ILE A 22 3.68 3.62 2.12
N GLU A 23 3.27 4.19 1.00
CA GLU A 23 3.44 5.62 0.70
C GLU A 23 2.11 6.21 0.22
N SER A 24 1.88 7.48 0.53
CA SER A 24 0.67 8.18 0.10
C SER A 24 0.69 8.41 -1.41
N LYS A 25 -0.44 8.16 -2.08
CA LYS A 25 -0.65 8.51 -3.49
C LYS A 25 -1.14 9.96 -3.67
N MET A 26 -1.55 10.60 -2.57
CA MET A 26 -2.02 11.99 -2.55
C MET A 26 -0.96 12.87 -1.87
N PRO A 27 -0.81 14.14 -2.29
CA PRO A 27 -0.05 15.12 -1.52
C PRO A 27 -0.69 15.28 -0.14
N LEU A 28 0.13 15.48 0.89
CA LEU A 28 -0.30 15.66 2.29
C LEU A 28 0.56 16.75 2.95
N GLU A 29 0.73 17.88 2.26
CA GLU A 29 1.63 18.96 2.67
C GLU A 29 0.89 20.07 3.42
N THR A 30 -0.41 20.22 3.14
CA THR A 30 -1.25 21.30 3.66
C THR A 30 -2.44 20.79 4.48
N LYS A 31 -3.11 21.70 5.18
CA LYS A 31 -4.37 21.40 5.87
C LYS A 31 -5.50 21.05 4.90
N ASP A 32 -5.49 21.65 3.71
CA ASP A 32 -6.50 21.39 2.71
C ASP A 32 -6.31 19.99 2.11
N ASP A 33 -5.06 19.58 1.88
CA ASP A 33 -4.72 18.20 1.47
C ASP A 33 -5.27 17.18 2.48
N LEU A 34 -5.04 17.43 3.78
CA LEU A 34 -5.57 16.59 4.85
C LEU A 34 -7.10 16.59 4.89
N SER A 35 -7.73 17.74 4.64
CA SER A 35 -9.19 17.87 4.64
C SER A 35 -9.84 17.15 3.46
N ILE A 36 -9.12 16.96 2.35
CA ILE A 36 -9.53 16.17 1.19
C ILE A 36 -9.29 14.68 1.44
N ALA A 37 -8.08 14.31 1.86
CA ALA A 37 -7.68 12.92 2.07
C ALA A 37 -8.35 12.27 3.29
N TYR A 38 -8.79 13.08 4.24
CA TYR A 38 -9.42 12.66 5.48
C TYR A 38 -10.67 13.51 5.77
N THR A 39 -11.03 13.69 7.04
CA THR A 39 -12.19 14.48 7.44
C THR A 39 -12.00 15.95 7.05
N PRO A 40 -13.01 16.61 6.43
CA PRO A 40 -14.35 16.09 6.13
C PRO A 40 -14.51 15.40 4.75
N GLY A 41 -13.55 15.53 3.83
CA GLY A 41 -13.66 15.10 2.43
C GLY A 41 -13.89 13.60 2.23
N VAL A 42 -13.27 12.76 3.07
CA VAL A 42 -13.38 11.29 2.99
C VAL A 42 -14.82 10.77 3.14
N ALA A 43 -15.75 11.55 3.70
CA ALA A 43 -17.14 11.13 3.86
C ALA A 43 -17.84 10.85 2.53
N ARG A 44 -17.56 11.64 1.48
CA ARG A 44 -18.24 11.51 0.17
C ARG A 44 -17.95 10.19 -0.55
N PRO A 45 -16.69 9.75 -0.74
CA PRO A 45 -16.46 8.44 -1.33
C PRO A 45 -17.04 7.30 -0.48
N CYS A 46 -17.11 7.43 0.85
CA CYS A 46 -17.76 6.44 1.72
C CYS A 46 -19.27 6.35 1.48
N GLU A 47 -19.97 7.49 1.41
CA GLU A 47 -21.41 7.54 1.12
C GLU A 47 -21.71 6.95 -0.27
N GLU A 48 -20.93 7.33 -1.28
CA GLU A 48 -21.10 6.81 -2.64
C GLU A 48 -20.86 5.30 -2.75
N ILE A 49 -19.88 4.75 -2.00
CA ILE A 49 -19.65 3.30 -1.93
C ILE A 49 -20.79 2.59 -1.18
N ALA A 50 -21.38 3.24 -0.18
CA ALA A 50 -22.52 2.67 0.55
C ALA A 50 -23.78 2.58 -0.34
N GLU A 51 -23.94 3.52 -1.28
CA GLU A 51 -25.00 3.49 -2.29
C GLU A 51 -24.70 2.50 -3.43
N ASP A 52 -23.45 2.43 -3.89
CA ASP A 52 -22.97 1.53 -4.94
C ASP A 52 -21.60 0.92 -4.59
N VAL A 53 -21.61 -0.37 -4.21
CA VAL A 53 -20.42 -1.09 -3.77
C VAL A 53 -19.35 -1.25 -4.84
N GLU A 54 -19.70 -1.15 -6.13
CA GLU A 54 -18.74 -1.28 -7.22
C GLU A 54 -17.81 -0.06 -7.32
N LYS A 55 -18.26 1.11 -6.83
CA LYS A 55 -17.43 2.32 -6.73
C LYS A 55 -16.21 2.14 -5.83
N ALA A 56 -16.17 1.09 -5.01
CA ALA A 56 -14.96 0.72 -4.28
C ALA A 56 -13.75 0.45 -5.20
N TYR A 57 -13.97 -0.01 -6.44
CA TYR A 57 -12.90 -0.20 -7.41
C TYR A 57 -12.40 1.11 -8.03
N GLU A 58 -13.22 2.16 -8.02
CA GLU A 58 -12.89 3.50 -8.54
C GLU A 58 -12.18 4.36 -7.49
N TYR A 59 -12.71 4.41 -6.26
CA TYR A 59 -12.26 5.36 -5.24
C TYR A 59 -11.22 4.80 -4.26
N THR A 60 -10.89 3.51 -4.33
CA THR A 60 -9.94 2.89 -3.40
C THR A 60 -8.81 2.19 -4.13
N SER A 61 -7.82 1.73 -3.37
CA SER A 61 -6.75 0.93 -3.94
C SER A 61 -7.19 -0.48 -4.40
N LYS A 62 -8.44 -0.90 -4.17
CA LYS A 62 -8.96 -2.23 -4.49
C LYS A 62 -8.73 -2.64 -5.96
N GLY A 63 -8.87 -1.70 -6.91
CA GLY A 63 -8.65 -1.98 -8.34
C GLY A 63 -7.22 -2.36 -8.71
N ASN A 64 -6.23 -2.09 -7.86
CA ASN A 64 -4.81 -2.39 -8.11
C ASN A 64 -4.09 -3.03 -6.92
N MET A 65 -4.82 -3.47 -5.89
CA MET A 65 -4.25 -4.08 -4.69
C MET A 65 -4.42 -5.60 -4.77
N VAL A 66 -3.29 -6.32 -4.74
CA VAL A 66 -3.26 -7.79 -4.75
C VAL A 66 -2.63 -8.27 -3.45
N ALA A 67 -3.33 -9.17 -2.75
CA ALA A 67 -2.81 -9.82 -1.55
C ALA A 67 -2.00 -11.07 -1.94
N VAL A 68 -0.75 -11.16 -1.46
CA VAL A 68 0.07 -12.38 -1.57
C VAL A 68 -0.14 -13.18 -0.29
N VAL A 69 -0.99 -14.22 -0.36
CA VAL A 69 -1.35 -15.06 0.78
C VAL A 69 -0.64 -16.41 0.68
N SER A 70 -0.01 -16.84 1.77
CA SER A 70 0.64 -18.14 1.89
C SER A 70 0.49 -18.65 3.33
N ASP A 71 0.29 -19.95 3.49
CA ASP A 71 0.29 -20.62 4.79
C ASP A 71 1.70 -21.03 5.24
N GLY A 72 2.72 -20.80 4.41
CA GLY A 72 4.10 -21.14 4.67
C GLY A 72 4.43 -22.63 4.68
N SER A 73 3.50 -23.51 4.29
CA SER A 73 3.70 -24.97 4.31
C SER A 73 4.76 -25.44 3.30
N ALA A 74 4.96 -24.68 2.22
CA ALA A 74 5.98 -24.92 1.20
C ALA A 74 6.62 -23.60 0.76
N VAL A 75 7.62 -23.14 1.52
CA VAL A 75 8.42 -21.97 1.16
C VAL A 75 9.72 -22.42 0.52
N LEU A 76 9.79 -22.31 -0.81
CA LEU A 76 10.92 -22.70 -1.66
C LEU A 76 11.38 -24.16 -1.46
#